data_AF-A0A947V3Q7-F1
#
_entry.id   AF-A0A947V3Q7-F1
#
_cell.length_a   1.000
_cell.length_b   1.000
_cell.length_c   1.000
_cell.angle_alpha   90.00
_cell.angle_beta   90.00
_cell.angle_gamma   90.00
#
_symmetry.space_group_name_H-M   'P 1'
#
loop_
_entity.id
_entity.type
_entity.pdbx_description
1 polymer ?
#
loop_
_entity_poly.entity_id
_entity_poly.type
_entity_poly.pdbx_seq_one_letter_code
_entity_poly.pdbx_strand_id
1 'polypeptide(L)'
;MSRKMVTIDGNQACTHVAYATSEIITIYPITPSTSMAAESDTKANAGQKNIWGSVPTVSQMQSEAGVAGALHGSLTTGSLCTTFSASQGLMLLLPNMNKIAGELTPTVFHISARALAYQGLSIFGDHSDIMAARQTGWAMLGAQNVQEAQDMALIATQSTLKSRIPFMHFFDGFRTSHEIQKIEQLSEDDMRSMIDEDLIIAHRKRGLSPDRPMMRGTAQNPDVNFTGRETVNKFYEAVPGIVQETMDKFAELTGRKYHLFDYFGAPDAENIIVIMASGAETVRATVEYLVAQGQKVGLVVVRLFRPFSASGLIGALPDSVKRITVLDRTKENGAAGEPLYQDVRTVVGEAQDAGVLSKAPVVLGGRYGLGSAEFTPAMVKAVFDNMAAKGAKNHFCVGPHDDVAFTSLDYDKSYDIEGKDVHRAMFYGLGADGTVGANKNSIKIIGTETDNNAQGYFVYDSKKSGSITTSHLRFGKNKIMAPYLINKASFIACHKFAFLDQYDMLANIEENGTFLLTTSFSKDEVWNHMPAKVQKQMIDKKLKF
;
A
#
# COMPACT_ATOMS: atom_id res chain seq x y z
N MET A 1 -9.66 -7.02 -27.27
CA MET A 1 -8.19 -7.23 -27.40
C MET A 1 -7.65 -7.60 -26.02
N SER A 2 -6.70 -8.51 -25.92
CA SER A 2 -6.06 -8.85 -24.63
C SER A 2 -5.25 -7.67 -24.11
N ARG A 3 -5.49 -7.24 -22.87
CA ARG A 3 -4.80 -6.10 -22.24
C ARG A 3 -3.33 -6.47 -21.94
N LYS A 4 -2.42 -5.49 -21.96
CA LYS A 4 -0.98 -5.73 -21.85
C LYS A 4 -0.61 -6.08 -20.41
N MET A 5 -0.02 -7.26 -20.20
CA MET A 5 0.52 -7.67 -18.90
C MET A 5 1.98 -7.22 -18.76
N VAL A 6 2.35 -6.72 -17.59
CA VAL A 6 3.73 -6.28 -17.25
C VAL A 6 4.11 -6.75 -15.85
N THR A 7 5.41 -6.96 -15.63
CA THR A 7 5.95 -7.41 -14.34
C THR A 7 6.80 -6.31 -13.73
N ILE A 8 6.19 -5.50 -12.86
CA ILE A 8 6.76 -4.25 -12.32
C ILE A 8 6.43 -4.11 -10.82
N ASP A 9 7.07 -3.16 -10.13
CA ASP A 9 6.73 -2.84 -8.75
C ASP A 9 5.68 -1.71 -8.60
N GLY A 10 5.19 -1.51 -7.37
CA GLY A 10 4.17 -0.49 -7.08
C GLY A 10 4.58 0.94 -7.40
N ASN A 11 5.87 1.28 -7.21
CA ASN A 11 6.39 2.60 -7.59
C ASN A 11 6.34 2.78 -9.12
N GLN A 12 6.80 1.79 -9.89
CA GLN A 12 6.74 1.84 -11.35
C GLN A 12 5.30 1.91 -11.86
N ALA A 13 4.39 1.14 -11.26
CA ALA A 13 2.97 1.12 -11.58
C ALA A 13 2.30 2.48 -11.34
N CYS A 14 2.62 3.15 -10.23
CA CYS A 14 2.14 4.49 -9.93
C CYS A 14 2.75 5.53 -10.88
N THR A 15 4.07 5.50 -11.11
CA THR A 15 4.76 6.46 -11.99
C THR A 15 4.32 6.34 -13.44
N HIS A 16 3.92 5.15 -13.90
CA HIS A 16 3.33 4.96 -15.23
C HIS A 16 2.14 5.89 -15.48
N VAL A 17 1.25 6.03 -14.50
CA VAL A 17 0.08 6.94 -14.59
C VAL A 17 0.48 8.37 -14.25
N ALA A 18 1.14 8.60 -13.12
CA ALA A 18 1.46 9.93 -12.64
C ALA A 18 2.23 10.76 -13.67
N TYR A 19 3.19 10.15 -14.38
CA TYR A 19 3.93 10.80 -15.45
C TYR A 19 3.05 11.11 -16.66
N ALA A 20 2.24 10.13 -17.08
CA ALA A 20 1.40 10.23 -18.26
C ALA A 20 0.28 11.28 -18.10
N THR A 21 -0.11 11.62 -16.87
CA THR A 21 -1.21 12.54 -16.57
C THR A 21 -0.76 13.87 -15.95
N SER A 22 0.52 14.23 -16.05
CA SER A 22 1.07 15.47 -15.47
C SER A 22 1.80 16.32 -16.50
N GLU A 23 1.90 17.62 -16.20
CA GLU A 23 2.71 18.58 -16.94
C GLU A 23 3.96 18.99 -16.15
N ILE A 24 3.85 19.08 -14.82
CA ILE A 24 4.92 19.47 -13.92
C ILE A 24 5.04 18.44 -12.80
N ILE A 25 6.25 17.93 -12.59
CA ILE A 25 6.56 16.95 -11.55
C ILE A 25 7.71 17.51 -10.71
N THR A 26 7.37 18.03 -9.53
CA THR A 26 8.37 18.60 -8.62
C THR A 26 8.75 17.56 -7.57
N ILE A 27 10.05 17.32 -7.37
CA ILE A 27 10.53 16.16 -6.63
C ILE A 27 11.60 16.50 -5.59
N TYR A 28 11.69 15.65 -4.57
CA TYR A 28 12.83 15.54 -3.68
C TYR A 28 13.02 14.06 -3.29
N PRO A 29 14.25 13.53 -3.26
CA PRO A 29 14.46 12.11 -3.02
C PRO A 29 14.28 11.74 -1.54
N ILE A 30 13.31 10.86 -1.26
CA ILE A 30 13.16 10.22 0.06
C ILE A 30 12.75 8.74 -0.09
N THR A 31 13.44 7.82 0.57
CA THR A 31 13.07 6.40 0.54
C THR A 31 11.71 6.19 1.24
N PRO A 32 10.79 5.35 0.72
CA PRO A 32 10.88 4.52 -0.48
C PRO A 32 10.23 5.13 -1.74
N SER A 33 9.97 6.44 -1.80
CA SER A 33 9.36 7.10 -2.97
C SER A 33 10.37 7.52 -4.04
N THR A 34 11.68 7.54 -3.72
CA THR A 34 12.75 7.99 -4.64
C THR A 34 12.71 7.35 -6.03
N SER A 35 12.34 6.07 -6.15
CA SER A 35 12.30 5.42 -7.47
C SER A 35 11.23 6.00 -8.40
N MET A 36 10.11 6.50 -7.86
CA MET A 36 9.10 7.17 -8.67
C MET A 36 9.62 8.48 -9.29
N ALA A 37 10.35 9.25 -8.49
CA ALA A 37 11.00 10.48 -8.91
C ALA A 37 12.10 10.22 -9.95
N ALA A 38 12.97 9.24 -9.70
CA ALA A 38 14.05 8.86 -10.62
C ALA A 38 13.53 8.32 -11.96
N GLU A 39 12.47 7.52 -11.95
CA GLU A 39 11.84 7.05 -13.18
C GLU A 39 11.21 8.21 -13.97
N SER A 40 10.55 9.16 -13.28
CA SER A 40 9.97 10.34 -13.93
C SER A 40 11.05 11.19 -14.61
N ASP A 41 12.16 11.44 -13.93
CA ASP A 41 13.31 12.16 -14.48
C ASP A 41 13.91 11.42 -15.69
N THR A 42 14.06 10.09 -15.59
CA THR A 42 14.54 9.25 -16.70
C THR A 42 13.64 9.35 -17.92
N LYS A 43 12.31 9.30 -17.74
CA LYS A 43 11.33 9.42 -18.83
C LYS A 43 11.39 10.79 -19.50
N ALA A 44 11.50 11.87 -18.71
CA ALA A 44 11.62 13.23 -19.23
C ALA A 44 12.92 13.44 -20.02
N ASN A 45 14.05 12.97 -19.50
CA ASN A 45 15.33 13.02 -20.20
C ASN A 45 15.36 12.18 -21.50
N ALA A 46 14.56 11.11 -21.55
CA ALA A 46 14.35 10.32 -22.78
C ALA A 46 13.37 10.97 -23.77
N GLY A 47 12.79 12.13 -23.44
CA GLY A 47 11.80 12.81 -24.27
C GLY A 47 10.45 12.10 -24.36
N GLN A 48 10.13 11.23 -23.39
CA GLN A 48 8.84 10.56 -23.35
C GLN A 48 7.72 11.61 -23.17
N LYS A 49 6.68 11.51 -23.97
CA LYS A 49 5.53 12.42 -23.90
C LYS A 49 4.48 11.89 -22.94
N ASN A 50 3.73 12.79 -22.31
CA ASN A 50 2.50 12.48 -21.61
C ASN A 50 1.35 12.22 -22.61
N ILE A 51 0.15 11.93 -22.10
CA ILE A 51 -1.00 11.61 -22.97
C ILE A 51 -1.46 12.78 -23.84
N TRP A 52 -1.01 14.01 -23.59
CA TRP A 52 -1.30 15.20 -24.40
C TRP A 52 -0.15 15.59 -25.34
N GLY A 53 0.90 14.78 -25.43
CA GLY A 53 2.00 14.98 -26.37
C GLY A 53 3.08 15.97 -25.92
N SER A 54 3.03 16.48 -24.69
CA SER A 54 4.09 17.29 -24.09
C SER A 54 5.01 16.44 -23.22
N VAL A 55 6.28 16.84 -23.07
CA VAL A 55 7.21 16.19 -22.13
C VAL A 55 7.03 16.87 -20.77
N PRO A 56 6.64 16.13 -19.70
CA PRO A 56 6.55 16.70 -18.36
C PRO A 56 7.86 17.33 -17.90
N THR A 57 7.76 18.51 -17.28
CA THR A 57 8.90 19.18 -16.65
C THR A 57 9.15 18.57 -15.28
N VAL A 58 10.28 17.90 -15.11
CA VAL A 58 10.71 17.34 -13.83
C VAL A 58 11.70 18.30 -13.17
N SER A 59 11.47 18.68 -11.91
CA SER A 59 12.33 19.65 -11.21
C SER A 59 12.61 19.21 -9.78
N GLN A 60 13.89 19.08 -9.45
CA GLN A 60 14.33 18.74 -8.09
C GLN A 60 14.50 20.01 -7.26
N MET A 61 13.92 20.02 -6.06
CA MET A 61 14.03 21.12 -5.10
C MET A 61 15.10 20.85 -4.03
N GLN A 62 15.31 21.80 -3.12
CA GLN A 62 16.26 21.69 -2.00
C GLN A 62 15.74 20.86 -0.82
N SER A 63 14.42 20.71 -0.71
CA SER A 63 13.70 19.89 0.28
C SER A 63 12.26 19.68 -0.15
N GLU A 64 11.52 18.78 0.51
CA GLU A 64 10.08 18.64 0.29
C GLU A 64 9.30 19.92 0.63
N ALA A 65 9.78 20.77 1.56
CA ALA A 65 9.16 22.08 1.76
C ALA A 65 9.28 22.97 0.51
N GLY A 66 10.43 22.91 -0.18
CA GLY A 66 10.63 23.56 -1.48
C GLY A 66 9.72 22.96 -2.56
N VAL A 67 9.56 21.63 -2.58
CA VAL A 67 8.60 20.94 -3.46
C VAL A 67 7.18 21.48 -3.25
N ALA A 68 6.75 21.58 -1.99
CA ALA A 68 5.41 22.05 -1.65
C ALA A 68 5.13 23.47 -2.15
N GLY A 69 6.07 24.40 -1.95
CA GLY A 69 5.93 25.79 -2.41
C GLY A 69 5.98 25.93 -3.93
N ALA A 70 6.91 25.23 -4.59
CA ALA A 70 7.00 25.23 -6.06
C ALA A 70 5.74 24.62 -6.69
N LEU A 71 5.26 23.50 -6.16
CA LEU A 71 4.00 22.90 -6.62
C LEU A 71 2.81 23.82 -6.42
N HIS A 72 2.66 24.43 -5.24
CA HIS A 72 1.55 25.35 -4.99
C HIS A 72 1.58 26.50 -6.01
N GLY A 73 2.77 27.09 -6.25
CA GLY A 73 2.97 28.10 -7.28
C GLY A 73 2.57 27.63 -8.68
N SER A 74 3.07 26.48 -9.13
CA SER A 74 2.73 25.91 -10.44
C SER A 74 1.25 25.57 -10.59
N LEU A 75 0.60 25.06 -9.53
CA LEU A 75 -0.83 24.79 -9.54
C LEU A 75 -1.66 26.07 -9.68
N THR A 76 -1.18 27.19 -9.12
CA THR A 76 -1.86 28.48 -9.27
C THR A 76 -1.87 28.99 -10.70
N THR A 77 -1.01 28.50 -11.60
CA THR A 77 -1.05 28.85 -13.02
C THR A 77 -2.06 28.01 -13.82
N GLY A 78 -2.69 27.01 -13.18
CA GLY A 78 -3.61 26.09 -13.82
C GLY A 78 -2.92 24.90 -14.50
N SER A 79 -1.65 24.64 -14.19
CA SER A 79 -0.93 23.47 -14.66
C SER A 79 -1.37 22.21 -13.93
N LEU A 80 -1.24 21.04 -14.57
CA LEU A 80 -1.43 19.74 -13.93
C LEU A 80 -0.12 19.30 -13.26
N CYS A 81 -0.11 19.31 -11.93
CA CYS A 81 1.11 19.06 -11.16
C CYS A 81 0.96 17.86 -10.21
N THR A 82 2.05 17.13 -9.98
CA THR A 82 2.14 16.04 -8.99
C THR A 82 3.49 16.00 -8.29
N THR A 83 3.59 15.23 -7.21
CA THR A 83 4.86 14.88 -6.55
C THR A 83 4.79 13.49 -5.91
N PHE A 84 5.96 13.00 -5.51
CA PHE A 84 6.18 11.76 -4.80
C PHE A 84 6.86 12.05 -3.46
N SER A 85 6.33 11.51 -2.36
CA SER A 85 6.95 11.69 -1.05
C SER A 85 6.64 10.53 -0.10
N ALA A 86 7.17 10.60 1.11
CA ALA A 86 6.98 9.64 2.18
C ALA A 86 7.43 10.24 3.52
N SER A 87 6.91 9.76 4.65
CA SER A 87 7.42 10.01 5.99
C SER A 87 7.72 11.49 6.28
N GLN A 88 8.99 11.81 6.59
CA GLN A 88 9.44 13.15 6.96
C GLN A 88 9.25 14.16 5.83
N GLY A 89 9.34 13.70 4.58
CA GLY A 89 9.07 14.52 3.43
C GLY A 89 7.62 15.01 3.42
N LEU A 90 6.65 14.12 3.69
CA LEU A 90 5.24 14.49 3.80
C LEU A 90 5.01 15.50 4.94
N MET A 91 5.75 15.41 6.06
CA MET A 91 5.64 16.38 7.16
C MET A 91 6.01 17.80 6.71
N LEU A 92 6.98 17.92 5.80
CA LEU A 92 7.40 19.20 5.23
C LEU A 92 6.41 19.73 4.16
N LEU A 93 5.51 18.88 3.65
CA LEU A 93 4.44 19.28 2.72
C LEU A 93 3.21 19.84 3.45
N LEU A 94 2.96 19.45 4.71
CA LEU A 94 1.73 19.76 5.45
C LEU A 94 1.30 21.24 5.42
N PRO A 95 2.21 22.24 5.58
CA PRO A 95 1.79 23.64 5.55
C PRO A 95 1.15 24.03 4.21
N ASN A 96 1.75 23.61 3.09
CA ASN A 96 1.22 23.89 1.75
C ASN A 96 0.01 23.01 1.42
N MET A 97 -0.08 21.79 1.96
CA MET A 97 -1.27 20.95 1.80
C MET A 97 -2.54 21.67 2.28
N ASN A 98 -2.50 22.33 3.44
CA ASN A 98 -3.63 23.13 3.93
C ASN A 98 -4.01 24.26 2.96
N LYS A 99 -3.02 24.91 2.34
CA LYS A 99 -3.24 25.98 1.35
C LYS A 99 -3.86 25.45 0.06
N ILE A 100 -3.32 24.37 -0.50
CA ILE A 100 -3.80 23.74 -1.74
C ILE A 100 -5.26 23.27 -1.56
N ALA A 101 -5.59 22.64 -0.42
CA ALA A 101 -6.94 22.21 -0.11
C ALA A 101 -7.90 23.40 0.12
N GLY A 102 -7.47 24.41 0.87
CA GLY A 102 -8.26 25.63 1.10
C GLY A 102 -8.54 26.43 -0.18
N GLU A 103 -7.68 26.32 -1.18
CA GLU A 103 -7.86 26.94 -2.49
C GLU A 103 -8.64 26.08 -3.49
N LEU A 104 -9.13 24.90 -3.08
CA LEU A 104 -9.87 23.94 -3.93
C LEU A 104 -9.14 23.70 -5.25
N THR A 105 -7.87 23.31 -5.12
CA THR A 105 -6.92 23.17 -6.23
C THR A 105 -6.66 21.69 -6.51
N PRO A 106 -7.09 21.16 -7.68
CA PRO A 106 -6.84 19.79 -8.09
C PRO A 106 -5.36 19.44 -8.17
N THR A 107 -4.95 18.35 -7.52
CA THR A 107 -3.62 17.74 -7.64
C THR A 107 -3.63 16.38 -6.93
N VAL A 108 -2.70 15.50 -7.29
CA VAL A 108 -2.50 14.23 -6.61
C VAL A 108 -1.07 14.15 -6.08
N PHE A 109 -0.92 13.86 -4.78
CA PHE A 109 0.34 13.48 -4.17
C PHE A 109 0.38 11.97 -4.01
N HIS A 110 1.44 11.35 -4.51
CA HIS A 110 1.62 9.90 -4.46
C HIS A 110 2.59 9.54 -3.34
N ILE A 111 2.07 8.89 -2.30
CA ILE A 111 2.78 8.64 -1.05
C ILE A 111 3.05 7.14 -0.88
N SER A 112 4.33 6.76 -0.85
CA SER A 112 4.71 5.42 -0.39
C SER A 112 4.82 5.43 1.14
N ALA A 113 3.67 5.19 1.79
CA ALA A 113 3.46 5.42 3.21
C ALA A 113 4.55 4.76 4.07
N ARG A 114 5.18 5.55 4.93
CA ARG A 114 6.39 5.20 5.68
C ARG A 114 6.35 5.75 7.09
N ALA A 115 6.85 4.95 8.01
CA ALA A 115 7.11 5.31 9.41
C ALA A 115 7.73 6.70 9.58
N LEU A 116 7.15 7.53 10.45
CA LEU A 116 7.79 8.72 11.00
C LEU A 116 8.91 8.31 11.98
N ALA A 117 9.93 9.15 12.14
CA ALA A 117 10.96 8.91 13.14
C ALA A 117 10.42 9.25 14.54
N TYR A 118 10.43 8.25 15.43
CA TYR A 118 10.04 8.39 16.84
C TYR A 118 11.24 8.09 17.75
N GLN A 119 11.26 6.93 18.44
CA GLN A 119 12.43 6.45 19.19
C GLN A 119 13.62 6.07 18.29
N GLY A 120 13.37 5.94 17.00
CA GLY A 120 14.37 5.69 15.97
C GLY A 120 13.80 6.00 14.59
N LEU A 121 14.70 6.20 13.63
CA LEU A 121 14.34 6.30 12.22
C LEU A 121 13.94 4.93 11.69
N SER A 122 12.82 4.87 10.97
CA SER A 122 12.50 3.73 10.12
C SER A 122 12.29 4.21 8.69
N ILE A 123 12.92 3.51 7.74
CA ILE A 123 12.67 3.71 6.31
C ILE A 123 11.44 2.92 5.84
N PHE A 124 10.92 2.05 6.69
CA PHE A 124 9.94 1.03 6.32
C PHE A 124 8.49 1.50 6.48
N GLY A 125 7.59 0.74 5.86
CA GLY A 125 6.20 1.13 5.61
C GLY A 125 5.28 0.98 6.81
N ASP A 126 4.60 2.07 7.16
CA ASP A 126 3.39 2.11 7.97
C ASP A 126 2.63 3.41 7.64
N HIS A 127 1.48 3.66 8.28
CA HIS A 127 0.58 4.78 7.95
C HIS A 127 0.79 6.01 8.84
N SER A 128 1.84 6.07 9.67
CA SER A 128 2.03 7.21 10.59
C SER A 128 2.15 8.56 9.88
N ASP A 129 2.72 8.59 8.68
CA ASP A 129 2.88 9.79 7.88
C ASP A 129 1.57 10.28 7.27
N ILE A 130 0.83 9.40 6.58
CA ILE A 130 -0.47 9.74 5.99
C ILE A 130 -1.49 10.11 7.07
N MET A 131 -1.43 9.46 8.24
CA MET A 131 -2.34 9.75 9.36
C MET A 131 -2.04 11.09 10.04
N ALA A 132 -0.79 11.56 9.99
CA ALA A 132 -0.42 12.91 10.42
C ALA A 132 -0.91 14.01 9.46
N ALA A 133 -1.31 13.64 8.23
CA ALA A 133 -1.84 14.56 7.23
C ALA A 133 -3.38 14.56 7.14
N ARG A 134 -4.09 13.70 7.90
CA ARG A 134 -5.53 13.43 7.72
C ARG A 134 -6.45 14.66 7.90
N GLN A 135 -5.99 15.68 8.62
CA GLN A 135 -6.71 16.92 8.90
C GLN A 135 -6.50 18.03 7.86
N THR A 136 -5.60 17.82 6.89
CA THR A 136 -5.22 18.87 5.91
C THR A 136 -6.30 19.23 4.90
N GLY A 137 -7.42 18.51 4.88
CA GLY A 137 -8.48 18.66 3.88
C GLY A 137 -8.20 17.92 2.57
N TRP A 138 -7.25 16.98 2.56
CA TRP A 138 -6.99 16.16 1.39
C TRP A 138 -7.87 14.93 1.40
N ALA A 139 -8.38 14.55 0.22
CA ALA A 139 -8.96 13.23 0.05
C ALA A 139 -7.85 12.18 0.13
N MET A 140 -8.10 11.02 0.73
CA MET A 140 -7.09 9.99 0.96
C MET A 140 -7.57 8.67 0.38
N LEU A 141 -6.90 8.20 -0.68
CA LEU A 141 -7.26 7.01 -1.45
C LEU A 141 -6.13 5.98 -1.40
N GLY A 142 -6.41 4.82 -0.79
CA GLY A 142 -5.45 3.76 -0.55
C GLY A 142 -5.50 2.64 -1.58
N ALA A 143 -4.33 2.13 -1.97
CA ALA A 143 -4.17 0.94 -2.79
C ALA A 143 -3.62 -0.23 -1.96
N GLN A 144 -4.20 -1.43 -2.10
CA GLN A 144 -3.73 -2.60 -1.36
C GLN A 144 -2.62 -3.40 -2.05
N ASN A 145 -2.41 -3.21 -3.36
CA ASN A 145 -1.41 -3.97 -4.14
C ASN A 145 -0.86 -3.16 -5.32
N VAL A 146 0.05 -3.78 -6.07
CA VAL A 146 0.75 -3.16 -7.21
C VAL A 146 -0.23 -2.77 -8.33
N GLN A 147 -1.24 -3.60 -8.62
CA GLN A 147 -2.28 -3.28 -9.60
C GLN A 147 -3.08 -2.05 -9.17
N GLU A 148 -3.49 -2.00 -7.90
CA GLU A 148 -4.25 -0.88 -7.36
C GLU A 148 -3.40 0.39 -7.24
N ALA A 149 -2.09 0.30 -7.07
CA ALA A 149 -1.21 1.48 -7.08
C ALA A 149 -1.25 2.22 -8.43
N GLN A 150 -1.46 1.49 -9.53
CA GLN A 150 -1.72 2.08 -10.85
C GLN A 150 -3.15 2.60 -10.96
N ASP A 151 -4.13 1.76 -10.61
CA ASP A 151 -5.55 2.06 -10.83
C ASP A 151 -6.01 3.26 -9.98
N MET A 152 -5.65 3.28 -8.70
CA MET A 152 -5.98 4.37 -7.78
C MET A 152 -5.26 5.67 -8.11
N ALA A 153 -4.09 5.62 -8.76
CA ALA A 153 -3.44 6.82 -9.28
C ALA A 153 -4.31 7.50 -10.35
N LEU A 154 -4.90 6.73 -11.29
CA LEU A 154 -5.75 7.29 -12.34
C LEU A 154 -7.10 7.75 -11.79
N ILE A 155 -7.71 6.94 -10.90
CA ILE A 155 -8.97 7.30 -10.22
C ILE A 155 -8.79 8.61 -9.43
N ALA A 156 -7.70 8.74 -8.66
CA ALA A 156 -7.40 9.97 -7.92
C ALA A 156 -7.24 11.18 -8.84
N THR A 157 -6.55 11.03 -9.98
CA THR A 157 -6.35 12.12 -10.96
C THR A 157 -7.67 12.62 -11.54
N GLN A 158 -8.56 11.72 -11.96
CA GLN A 158 -9.87 12.13 -12.47
C GLN A 158 -10.77 12.69 -11.36
N SER A 159 -10.77 12.06 -10.18
CA SER A 159 -11.57 12.51 -9.04
C SER A 159 -11.15 13.88 -8.50
N THR A 160 -9.85 14.19 -8.49
CA THR A 160 -9.37 15.51 -8.04
C THR A 160 -9.80 16.62 -8.99
N LEU A 161 -9.80 16.37 -10.31
CA LEU A 161 -10.28 17.33 -11.31
C LEU A 161 -11.76 17.62 -11.14
N LYS A 162 -12.59 16.58 -10.91
CA LYS A 162 -14.04 16.71 -10.78
C LYS A 162 -14.46 17.33 -9.45
N SER A 163 -13.85 16.91 -8.34
CA SER A 163 -14.18 17.39 -6.99
C SER A 163 -13.52 18.73 -6.64
N ARG A 164 -12.41 19.07 -7.30
CA ARG A 164 -11.49 20.15 -6.93
C ARG A 164 -10.81 19.97 -5.56
N ILE A 165 -11.01 18.83 -4.91
CA ILE A 165 -10.31 18.47 -3.68
C ILE A 165 -9.00 17.80 -4.08
N PRO A 166 -7.84 18.18 -3.49
CA PRO A 166 -6.58 17.50 -3.75
C PRO A 166 -6.56 16.10 -3.12
N PHE A 167 -5.89 15.16 -3.78
CA PHE A 167 -5.86 13.74 -3.38
C PHE A 167 -4.47 13.32 -2.91
N MET A 168 -4.44 12.58 -1.81
CA MET A 168 -3.33 11.75 -1.40
C MET A 168 -3.63 10.32 -1.86
N HIS A 169 -2.98 9.89 -2.93
CA HIS A 169 -2.95 8.48 -3.32
C HIS A 169 -1.81 7.81 -2.56
N PHE A 170 -2.10 6.77 -1.77
CA PHE A 170 -1.07 6.11 -0.97
C PHE A 170 -1.10 4.59 -1.08
N PHE A 171 0.06 3.99 -0.86
CA PHE A 171 0.28 2.55 -0.79
C PHE A 171 1.48 2.26 0.11
N ASP A 172 1.58 1.03 0.63
CA ASP A 172 2.52 0.74 1.71
C ASP A 172 3.98 0.73 1.22
N GLY A 173 4.82 1.52 1.90
CA GLY A 173 6.24 1.61 1.65
C GLY A 173 6.92 0.25 1.78
N PHE A 174 7.76 -0.09 0.80
CA PHE A 174 8.35 -1.41 0.57
C PHE A 174 7.32 -2.50 0.24
N ARG A 175 6.34 -2.74 1.12
CA ARG A 175 5.42 -3.88 1.03
C ARG A 175 4.59 -3.89 -0.26
N THR A 176 4.22 -2.71 -0.75
CA THR A 176 3.61 -2.54 -2.08
C THR A 176 4.56 -1.82 -3.01
N SER A 177 5.26 -0.78 -2.52
CA SER A 177 6.07 0.07 -3.40
C SER A 177 7.26 -0.63 -4.05
N HIS A 178 7.79 -1.69 -3.44
CA HIS A 178 8.95 -2.47 -3.93
C HIS A 178 8.63 -3.95 -4.17
N GLU A 179 7.37 -4.35 -3.96
CA GLU A 179 6.93 -5.69 -4.35
C GLU A 179 6.73 -5.70 -5.87
N ILE A 180 7.35 -6.66 -6.55
CA ILE A 180 7.15 -6.87 -7.98
C ILE A 180 5.97 -7.82 -8.16
N GLN A 181 5.00 -7.42 -8.98
CA GLN A 181 3.87 -8.27 -9.37
C GLN A 181 3.68 -8.23 -10.89
N LYS A 182 3.13 -9.31 -11.45
CA LYS A 182 2.53 -9.30 -12.79
C LYS A 182 1.17 -8.61 -12.71
N ILE A 183 1.03 -7.48 -13.39
CA ILE A 183 -0.19 -6.66 -13.41
C ILE A 183 -0.64 -6.41 -14.84
N GLU A 184 -1.90 -5.99 -14.98
CA GLU A 184 -2.44 -5.47 -16.22
C GLU A 184 -2.16 -3.96 -16.31
N GLN A 185 -1.37 -3.55 -17.30
CA GLN A 185 -0.96 -2.16 -17.48
C GLN A 185 -2.09 -1.33 -18.11
N LEU A 186 -2.33 -0.13 -17.59
CA LEU A 186 -3.20 0.85 -18.26
C LEU A 186 -2.54 1.37 -19.53
N SER A 187 -3.28 1.42 -20.63
CA SER A 187 -2.83 2.05 -21.87
C SER A 187 -3.00 3.57 -21.81
N GLU A 188 -2.33 4.28 -22.72
CA GLU A 188 -2.56 5.72 -22.89
C GLU A 188 -4.01 6.03 -23.28
N ASP A 189 -4.66 5.14 -24.05
CA ASP A 189 -6.06 5.27 -24.44
C ASP A 189 -7.02 5.14 -23.26
N ASP A 190 -6.72 4.24 -22.31
CA ASP A 190 -7.49 4.16 -21.05
C ASP A 190 -7.37 5.46 -20.26
N MET A 191 -6.15 5.99 -20.14
CA MET A 191 -5.89 7.24 -19.42
C MET A 191 -6.59 8.44 -20.07
N ARG A 192 -6.55 8.54 -21.40
CA ARG A 192 -7.28 9.57 -22.16
C ARG A 192 -8.79 9.43 -22.03
N SER A 193 -9.31 8.21 -22.12
CA SER A 193 -10.76 7.96 -22.00
C SER A 193 -11.28 8.25 -20.59
N MET A 194 -10.42 8.07 -19.59
CA MET A 194 -10.75 8.30 -18.20
C MET A 194 -10.79 9.79 -17.84
N ILE A 195 -9.80 10.56 -18.29
CA ILE A 195 -9.65 11.97 -17.92
C ILE A 195 -10.58 12.87 -18.73
N ASP A 196 -11.36 13.69 -18.03
CA ASP A 196 -12.24 14.68 -18.64
C ASP A 196 -11.47 16.00 -18.92
N GLU A 197 -11.23 16.28 -20.20
CA GLU A 197 -10.46 17.43 -20.65
C GLU A 197 -11.17 18.78 -20.38
N ASP A 198 -12.50 18.80 -20.29
CA ASP A 198 -13.23 20.02 -19.95
C ASP A 198 -12.94 20.44 -18.50
N LEU A 199 -12.70 19.49 -17.60
CA LEU A 199 -12.29 19.77 -16.23
C LEU A 199 -10.86 20.34 -16.15
N ILE A 200 -9.97 19.90 -17.05
CA ILE A 200 -8.62 20.48 -17.20
C ILE A 200 -8.73 21.93 -17.67
N ILE A 201 -9.54 22.18 -18.70
CA ILE A 201 -9.78 23.54 -19.21
C ILE A 201 -10.38 24.42 -18.10
N ALA A 202 -11.32 23.88 -17.31
CA ALA A 202 -11.90 24.59 -16.17
C ALA A 202 -10.84 24.91 -15.10
N HIS A 203 -9.91 23.99 -14.82
CA HIS A 203 -8.77 24.21 -13.92
C HIS A 203 -7.85 25.33 -14.42
N ARG A 204 -7.47 25.30 -15.71
CA ARG A 204 -6.68 26.37 -16.35
C ARG A 204 -7.36 27.72 -16.30
N LYS A 205 -8.67 27.76 -16.56
CA LYS A 205 -9.51 28.97 -16.46
C LYS A 205 -9.61 29.52 -15.03
N ARG A 206 -9.15 28.83 -13.99
CA ARG A 206 -9.04 29.37 -12.63
C ARG A 206 -7.63 29.86 -12.31
N GLY A 207 -6.63 29.54 -13.12
CA GLY A 207 -5.24 29.97 -12.92
C GLY A 207 -5.07 31.49 -12.90
N LEU A 208 -4.01 31.94 -12.22
CA LEU A 208 -3.59 33.33 -12.18
C LEU A 208 -3.08 33.75 -13.56
N SER A 209 -3.62 34.84 -14.09
CA SER A 209 -3.19 35.46 -15.34
C SER A 209 -3.29 36.98 -15.23
N PRO A 210 -2.33 37.76 -15.75
CA PRO A 210 -2.42 39.22 -15.79
C PRO A 210 -3.62 39.72 -16.62
N ASP A 211 -4.08 38.93 -17.60
CA ASP A 211 -5.23 39.29 -18.44
C ASP A 211 -6.58 39.10 -17.72
N ARG A 212 -6.59 38.28 -16.65
CA ARG A 212 -7.76 38.03 -15.80
C ARG A 212 -7.31 37.90 -14.35
N PRO A 213 -6.92 39.01 -13.70
CA PRO A 213 -6.29 38.98 -12.40
C PRO A 213 -7.26 38.51 -11.32
N MET A 214 -6.76 37.72 -10.38
CA MET A 214 -7.47 37.27 -9.20
C MET A 214 -6.56 37.37 -7.98
N MET A 215 -7.14 37.62 -6.80
CA MET A 215 -6.42 37.61 -5.53
C MET A 215 -6.70 36.31 -4.78
N ARG A 216 -5.68 35.72 -4.17
CA ARG A 216 -5.77 34.50 -3.35
C ARG A 216 -4.89 34.62 -2.12
N GLY A 217 -5.21 33.87 -1.07
CA GLY A 217 -4.39 33.81 0.14
C GLY A 217 -4.33 35.11 0.94
N THR A 218 -5.46 35.82 1.04
CA THR A 218 -5.56 37.04 1.86
C THR A 218 -5.40 36.74 3.36
N ALA A 219 -5.01 37.75 4.13
CA ALA A 219 -5.16 37.73 5.57
C ALA A 219 -6.62 38.09 5.93
N GLN A 220 -7.25 37.27 6.77
CA GLN A 220 -8.66 37.40 7.13
C GLN A 220 -8.80 37.57 8.65
N ASN A 221 -9.65 38.51 9.06
CA ASN A 221 -10.01 38.73 10.46
C ASN A 221 -11.11 37.74 10.90
N PRO A 222 -11.42 37.65 12.21
CA PRO A 222 -12.44 36.73 12.74
C PRO A 222 -13.87 36.93 12.20
N ASP A 223 -14.18 38.13 11.67
CA ASP A 223 -15.46 38.49 11.09
C ASP A 223 -15.81 37.70 9.82
N VAL A 224 -14.80 37.28 9.04
CA VAL A 224 -14.99 36.54 7.78
C VAL A 224 -14.31 35.18 7.74
N ASN A 225 -13.28 34.94 8.56
CA ASN A 225 -12.47 33.73 8.43
C ASN A 225 -13.27 32.43 8.65
N PHE A 226 -14.12 32.39 9.69
CA PHE A 226 -14.92 31.20 9.96
C PHE A 226 -15.93 30.94 8.83
N THR A 227 -16.69 31.95 8.43
CA THR A 227 -17.62 31.85 7.29
C THR A 227 -16.91 31.39 6.03
N GLY A 228 -15.74 31.95 5.72
CA GLY A 228 -14.92 31.55 4.58
C GLY A 228 -14.50 30.08 4.64
N ARG A 229 -14.14 29.57 5.84
CA ARG A 229 -13.71 28.19 6.03
C ARG A 229 -14.82 27.16 5.78
N GLU A 230 -16.09 27.54 6.02
CA GLU A 230 -17.28 26.70 5.80
C GLU A 230 -17.78 26.71 4.34
N THR A 231 -17.33 27.65 3.50
CA THR A 231 -17.79 27.75 2.10
C THR A 231 -17.46 26.53 1.24
N VAL A 232 -16.51 25.70 1.67
CA VAL A 232 -16.02 24.55 0.91
C VAL A 232 -16.78 23.25 1.16
N ASN A 233 -17.68 23.20 2.16
CA ASN A 233 -18.28 21.94 2.65
C ASN A 233 -18.94 21.10 1.54
N LYS A 234 -19.69 21.75 0.63
CA LYS A 234 -20.33 21.07 -0.52
C LYS A 234 -19.35 20.37 -1.45
N PHE A 235 -18.11 20.84 -1.56
CA PHE A 235 -17.08 20.16 -2.36
C PHE A 235 -16.66 18.84 -1.70
N TYR A 236 -16.50 18.84 -0.37
CA TYR A 236 -16.15 17.64 0.40
C TYR A 236 -17.29 16.63 0.47
N GLU A 237 -18.53 17.08 0.68
CA GLU A 237 -19.74 16.25 0.69
C GLU A 237 -19.92 15.49 -0.63
N ALA A 238 -19.51 16.09 -1.75
CA ALA A 238 -19.61 15.47 -3.07
C ALA A 238 -18.49 14.44 -3.38
N VAL A 239 -17.36 14.47 -2.67
CA VAL A 239 -16.19 13.61 -2.98
C VAL A 239 -16.55 12.13 -2.99
N PRO A 240 -17.23 11.55 -1.97
CA PRO A 240 -17.56 10.12 -1.98
C PRO A 240 -18.33 9.69 -3.24
N GLY A 241 -19.35 10.44 -3.64
CA GLY A 241 -20.12 10.16 -4.84
C GLY A 241 -19.29 10.29 -6.12
N ILE A 242 -18.48 11.34 -6.21
CA ILE A 242 -17.55 11.56 -7.34
C ILE A 242 -16.55 10.41 -7.48
N VAL A 243 -15.96 9.95 -6.36
CA VAL A 243 -15.00 8.85 -6.37
C VAL A 243 -15.68 7.55 -6.77
N GLN A 244 -16.88 7.26 -6.26
CA GLN A 244 -17.63 6.06 -6.65
C GLN A 244 -17.96 6.07 -8.14
N GLU A 245 -18.50 7.17 -8.68
CA GLU A 245 -18.76 7.29 -10.13
C GLU A 245 -17.47 7.13 -10.96
N THR A 246 -16.35 7.65 -10.46
CA THR A 246 -15.04 7.50 -11.09
C THR A 246 -14.59 6.03 -11.06
N MET A 247 -14.79 5.31 -9.96
CA MET A 247 -14.52 3.87 -9.87
C MET A 247 -15.42 3.06 -10.81
N ASP A 248 -16.69 3.43 -10.96
CA ASP A 248 -17.64 2.77 -11.84
C ASP A 248 -17.24 2.95 -13.31
N LYS A 249 -16.90 4.18 -13.73
CA LYS A 249 -16.33 4.46 -15.06
C LYS A 249 -15.04 3.69 -15.30
N PHE A 250 -14.16 3.62 -14.30
CA PHE A 250 -12.93 2.83 -14.39
C PHE A 250 -13.22 1.35 -14.63
N ALA A 251 -14.25 0.80 -13.98
CA ALA A 251 -14.67 -0.57 -14.15
C ALA A 251 -15.26 -0.84 -15.54
N GLU A 252 -15.98 0.11 -16.13
CA GLU A 252 -16.45 0.00 -17.51
C GLU A 252 -15.30 -0.10 -18.53
N LEU A 253 -14.22 0.67 -18.31
CA LEU A 253 -13.05 0.69 -19.19
C LEU A 253 -12.15 -0.56 -19.02
N THR A 254 -12.01 -1.03 -17.80
CA THR A 254 -10.96 -2.00 -17.44
C THR A 254 -11.47 -3.36 -16.97
N GLY A 255 -12.76 -3.46 -16.62
CA GLY A 255 -13.36 -4.61 -15.97
C GLY A 255 -13.06 -4.74 -14.47
N ARG A 256 -12.20 -3.89 -13.89
CA ARG A 256 -11.84 -3.93 -12.46
C ARG A 256 -12.73 -3.00 -11.65
N LYS A 257 -13.53 -3.61 -10.78
CA LYS A 257 -14.52 -2.92 -9.93
C LYS A 257 -13.92 -2.57 -8.58
N TYR A 258 -14.21 -1.36 -8.13
CA TYR A 258 -13.82 -0.84 -6.83
C TYR A 258 -15.00 -0.10 -6.20
N HIS A 259 -15.06 -0.10 -4.87
CA HIS A 259 -15.97 0.76 -4.11
C HIS A 259 -15.20 1.52 -3.05
N LEU A 260 -15.82 2.56 -2.47
CA LEU A 260 -15.24 3.31 -1.35
C LEU A 260 -14.86 2.38 -0.19
N PHE A 261 -15.74 1.41 0.07
CA PHE A 261 -15.60 0.32 1.02
C PHE A 261 -16.06 -0.96 0.33
N ASP A 262 -15.24 -1.99 0.38
CA ASP A 262 -15.44 -3.19 -0.44
C ASP A 262 -15.37 -4.38 0.52
N TYR A 263 -16.42 -5.19 0.50
CA TYR A 263 -16.60 -6.33 1.38
C TYR A 263 -16.14 -7.64 0.72
N PHE A 264 -15.42 -8.47 1.48
CA PHE A 264 -15.03 -9.82 1.09
C PHE A 264 -15.29 -10.78 2.25
N GLY A 265 -15.95 -11.91 2.01
CA GLY A 265 -16.17 -12.94 3.04
C GLY A 265 -17.53 -13.62 2.94
N ALA A 266 -17.93 -14.29 4.01
CA ALA A 266 -19.23 -14.94 4.08
C ALA A 266 -20.36 -13.90 4.01
N PRO A 267 -21.43 -14.11 3.23
CA PRO A 267 -22.58 -13.20 3.21
C PRO A 267 -23.27 -13.05 4.58
N ASP A 268 -23.13 -14.05 5.44
CA ASP A 268 -23.67 -14.11 6.81
C ASP A 268 -22.55 -14.00 7.88
N ALA A 269 -21.46 -13.28 7.58
CA ALA A 269 -20.36 -13.12 8.52
C ALA A 269 -20.81 -12.49 9.85
N GLU A 270 -20.30 -13.04 10.96
CA GLU A 270 -20.56 -12.50 12.30
C GLU A 270 -19.37 -11.68 12.82
N ASN A 271 -18.17 -11.95 12.30
CA ASN A 271 -16.91 -11.39 12.76
C ASN A 271 -16.17 -10.83 11.55
N ILE A 272 -15.90 -9.53 11.54
CA ILE A 272 -15.22 -8.89 10.42
C ILE A 272 -14.00 -8.08 10.85
N ILE A 273 -13.06 -7.94 9.91
CA ILE A 273 -11.93 -7.02 10.04
C ILE A 273 -12.14 -5.81 9.13
N VAL A 274 -11.90 -4.60 9.63
CA VAL A 274 -11.83 -3.37 8.83
C VAL A 274 -10.38 -2.92 8.76
N ILE A 275 -9.85 -2.76 7.55
CA ILE A 275 -8.42 -2.46 7.33
C ILE A 275 -8.22 -1.69 6.01
N MET A 276 -7.01 -1.18 5.81
CA MET A 276 -6.62 -0.37 4.66
C MET A 276 -5.26 -0.81 4.11
N ALA A 277 -5.03 -0.58 2.81
CA ALA A 277 -3.78 -0.89 2.10
C ALA A 277 -3.35 -2.38 2.20
N SER A 278 -2.05 -2.70 2.11
CA SER A 278 -1.58 -4.07 1.81
C SER A 278 -1.94 -5.13 2.83
N GLY A 279 -2.17 -4.75 4.09
CA GLY A 279 -2.67 -5.69 5.10
C GLY A 279 -4.00 -6.33 4.70
N ALA A 280 -4.80 -5.63 3.90
CA ALA A 280 -6.06 -6.12 3.35
C ALA A 280 -5.90 -7.38 2.49
N GLU A 281 -4.84 -7.52 1.69
CA GLU A 281 -4.65 -8.74 0.89
C GLU A 281 -4.35 -9.96 1.76
N THR A 282 -3.53 -9.81 2.81
CA THR A 282 -3.28 -10.88 3.78
C THR A 282 -4.58 -11.28 4.48
N VAL A 283 -5.39 -10.30 4.91
CA VAL A 283 -6.68 -10.59 5.54
C VAL A 283 -7.61 -11.28 4.56
N ARG A 284 -7.68 -10.82 3.31
CA ARG A 284 -8.53 -11.39 2.27
C ARG A 284 -8.18 -12.86 2.01
N ALA A 285 -6.91 -13.16 1.77
CA ALA A 285 -6.47 -14.53 1.56
C ALA A 285 -6.82 -15.43 2.75
N THR A 286 -6.68 -14.92 3.98
CA THR A 286 -7.04 -15.66 5.19
C THR A 286 -8.55 -15.84 5.34
N VAL A 287 -9.35 -14.83 5.02
CA VAL A 287 -10.82 -14.89 5.02
C VAL A 287 -11.31 -15.91 3.99
N GLU A 288 -10.80 -15.87 2.77
CA GLU A 288 -11.16 -16.84 1.72
C GLU A 288 -10.85 -18.29 2.18
N TYR A 289 -9.69 -18.50 2.80
CA TYR A 289 -9.32 -19.79 3.38
C TYR A 289 -10.26 -20.24 4.51
N LEU A 290 -10.60 -19.35 5.44
CA LEU A 290 -11.47 -19.67 6.58
C LEU A 290 -12.94 -19.88 6.16
N VAL A 291 -13.44 -19.10 5.22
CA VAL A 291 -14.79 -19.23 4.66
C VAL A 291 -14.94 -20.57 3.93
N ALA A 292 -13.91 -21.02 3.20
CA ALA A 292 -13.88 -22.36 2.59
C ALA A 292 -13.98 -23.50 3.64
N GLN A 293 -13.68 -23.21 4.91
CA GLN A 293 -13.84 -24.12 6.05
C GLN A 293 -15.16 -23.91 6.82
N GLY A 294 -16.08 -23.09 6.30
CA GLY A 294 -17.38 -22.82 6.90
C GLY A 294 -17.37 -21.76 8.01
N GLN A 295 -16.28 -21.01 8.18
CA GLN A 295 -16.22 -19.92 9.16
C GLN A 295 -16.99 -18.68 8.66
N LYS A 296 -17.75 -18.06 9.54
CA LYS A 296 -18.54 -16.85 9.27
C LYS A 296 -17.73 -15.58 9.49
N VAL A 297 -16.68 -15.42 8.69
CA VAL A 297 -15.75 -14.28 8.77
C VAL A 297 -15.80 -13.42 7.52
N GLY A 298 -15.42 -12.15 7.68
CA GLY A 298 -15.35 -11.21 6.58
C GLY A 298 -14.33 -10.10 6.77
N LEU A 299 -14.22 -9.28 5.75
CA LEU A 299 -13.26 -8.20 5.61
C LEU A 299 -13.94 -7.02 4.91
N VAL A 300 -13.77 -5.83 5.46
CA VAL A 300 -14.04 -4.58 4.77
C VAL A 300 -12.72 -3.88 4.53
N VAL A 301 -12.43 -3.61 3.26
CA VAL A 301 -11.22 -2.90 2.87
C VAL A 301 -11.61 -1.47 2.51
N VAL A 302 -11.05 -0.52 3.24
CA VAL A 302 -11.26 0.93 3.04
C VAL A 302 -10.41 1.40 1.86
N ARG A 303 -11.02 1.93 0.80
CA ARG A 303 -10.29 2.61 -0.29
C ARG A 303 -10.21 4.10 -0.02
N LEU A 304 -11.37 4.73 0.14
CA LEU A 304 -11.47 6.15 0.41
C LEU A 304 -11.52 6.38 1.93
N PHE A 305 -10.39 6.70 2.53
CA PHE A 305 -10.31 7.02 3.96
C PHE A 305 -10.81 8.43 4.27
N ARG A 306 -10.57 9.40 3.37
CA ARG A 306 -11.07 10.76 3.50
C ARG A 306 -11.61 11.28 2.17
N PRO A 307 -12.76 11.98 2.17
CA PRO A 307 -13.75 12.06 3.25
C PRO A 307 -14.32 10.68 3.60
N PHE A 308 -14.54 10.43 4.89
CA PHE A 308 -15.02 9.13 5.36
C PHE A 308 -16.54 9.04 5.19
N SER A 309 -17.02 8.20 4.27
CA SER A 309 -18.46 8.05 4.04
C SER A 309 -19.07 7.07 5.04
N ALA A 310 -19.80 7.61 6.02
CA ALA A 310 -20.51 6.83 7.04
C ALA A 310 -21.52 5.85 6.42
N SER A 311 -22.34 6.33 5.48
CA SER A 311 -23.29 5.48 4.74
C SER A 311 -22.58 4.43 3.88
N GLY A 312 -21.45 4.76 3.28
CA GLY A 312 -20.63 3.82 2.52
C GLY A 312 -20.09 2.67 3.38
N LEU A 313 -19.58 2.98 4.59
CA LEU A 313 -19.13 1.93 5.51
C LEU A 313 -20.29 1.05 5.95
N ILE A 314 -21.37 1.64 6.47
CA ILE A 314 -22.52 0.89 6.99
C ILE A 314 -23.15 0.02 5.90
N GLY A 315 -23.31 0.55 4.69
CA GLY A 315 -23.84 -0.19 3.54
C GLY A 315 -22.96 -1.36 3.07
N ALA A 316 -21.68 -1.39 3.43
CA ALA A 316 -20.78 -2.49 3.14
C ALA A 316 -20.81 -3.60 4.22
N LEU A 317 -21.46 -3.39 5.36
CA LEU A 317 -21.54 -4.37 6.45
C LEU A 317 -22.69 -5.35 6.23
N PRO A 318 -22.47 -6.68 6.33
CA PRO A 318 -23.58 -7.62 6.47
C PRO A 318 -24.41 -7.38 7.74
N ASP A 319 -25.72 -7.56 7.66
CA ASP A 319 -26.63 -7.39 8.80
C ASP A 319 -26.34 -8.37 9.97
N SER A 320 -25.66 -9.48 9.68
CA SER A 320 -25.28 -10.51 10.64
C SER A 320 -24.07 -10.15 11.52
N VAL A 321 -23.38 -9.03 11.23
CA VAL A 321 -22.15 -8.66 11.92
C VAL A 321 -22.43 -8.40 13.40
N LYS A 322 -21.70 -9.11 14.26
CA LYS A 322 -21.74 -8.97 15.72
C LYS A 322 -20.49 -8.31 16.26
N ARG A 323 -19.36 -8.46 15.57
CA ARG A 323 -18.06 -7.96 16.01
C ARG A 323 -17.24 -7.44 14.84
N ILE A 324 -16.61 -6.31 15.07
CA ILE A 324 -15.70 -5.64 14.14
C ILE A 324 -14.36 -5.49 14.85
N THR A 325 -13.27 -5.92 14.23
CA THR A 325 -11.93 -5.51 14.64
C THR A 325 -11.34 -4.59 13.60
N VAL A 326 -10.96 -3.39 14.02
CA VAL A 326 -10.33 -2.39 13.17
C VAL A 326 -8.82 -2.48 13.35
N LEU A 327 -8.11 -2.61 12.24
CA LEU A 327 -6.66 -2.74 12.23
C LEU A 327 -6.01 -1.48 11.67
N ASP A 328 -5.30 -0.78 12.53
CA ASP A 328 -4.56 0.43 12.20
C ASP A 328 -3.07 0.11 12.03
N ARG A 329 -2.49 0.61 10.93
CA ARG A 329 -1.05 0.51 10.67
C ARG A 329 -0.33 1.76 11.17
N THR A 330 -0.70 2.27 12.34
CA THR A 330 -0.08 3.45 12.98
C THR A 330 -0.16 3.33 14.51
N LYS A 331 0.46 4.26 15.23
CA LYS A 331 0.35 4.38 16.69
C LYS A 331 0.27 5.85 17.09
N GLU A 332 -0.87 6.27 17.64
CA GLU A 332 -1.05 7.59 18.24
C GLU A 332 -0.91 7.50 19.76
N ASN A 333 0.26 7.91 20.27
CA ASN A 333 0.56 7.82 21.70
C ASN A 333 -0.39 8.69 22.53
N GLY A 334 -1.09 8.07 23.48
CA GLY A 334 -2.03 8.76 24.38
C GLY A 334 -3.41 9.04 23.78
N ALA A 335 -3.66 8.67 22.51
CA ALA A 335 -4.98 8.78 21.92
C ALA A 335 -5.94 7.74 22.50
N ALA A 336 -7.24 8.03 22.45
CA ALA A 336 -8.30 7.10 22.85
C ALA A 336 -8.35 5.83 21.96
N GLY A 337 -7.71 5.87 20.80
CA GLY A 337 -7.47 4.76 19.90
C GLY A 337 -6.83 5.26 18.61
N GLU A 338 -6.53 4.38 17.68
CA GLU A 338 -5.95 4.77 16.40
C GLU A 338 -7.00 5.37 15.43
N PRO A 339 -6.59 6.10 14.37
CA PRO A 339 -7.50 6.91 13.54
C PRO A 339 -8.65 6.13 12.90
N LEU A 340 -8.37 4.99 12.24
CA LEU A 340 -9.42 4.22 11.57
C LEU A 340 -10.36 3.60 12.60
N TYR A 341 -9.82 3.07 13.70
CA TYR A 341 -10.63 2.61 14.83
C TYR A 341 -11.57 3.70 15.34
N GLN A 342 -11.09 4.93 15.55
CA GLN A 342 -11.93 6.04 16.00
C GLN A 342 -13.03 6.38 14.99
N ASP A 343 -12.73 6.43 13.69
CA ASP A 343 -13.74 6.71 12.65
C ASP A 343 -14.83 5.63 12.63
N VAL A 344 -14.45 4.36 12.67
CA VAL A 344 -15.40 3.24 12.69
C VAL A 344 -16.24 3.26 13.97
N ARG A 345 -15.64 3.55 15.14
CA ARG A 345 -16.36 3.70 16.41
C ARG A 345 -17.42 4.81 16.32
N THR A 346 -17.04 5.96 15.77
CA THR A 346 -17.95 7.10 15.58
C THR A 346 -19.09 6.73 14.64
N VAL A 347 -18.80 6.20 13.45
CA VAL A 347 -19.82 5.84 12.46
C VAL A 347 -20.79 4.77 12.97
N VAL A 348 -20.29 3.74 13.66
CA VAL A 348 -21.15 2.71 14.26
C VAL A 348 -22.02 3.27 15.37
N GLY A 349 -21.47 4.16 16.21
CA GLY A 349 -22.23 4.82 17.28
C GLY A 349 -23.33 5.72 16.74
N GLU A 350 -23.01 6.60 15.79
CA GLU A 350 -23.99 7.48 15.15
C GLU A 350 -25.07 6.70 14.38
N ALA A 351 -24.70 5.60 13.71
CA ALA A 351 -25.66 4.73 13.02
C ALA A 351 -26.61 4.03 14.01
N GLN A 352 -26.13 3.71 15.22
CA GLN A 352 -26.99 3.19 16.29
C GLN A 352 -27.94 4.27 16.82
N ASP A 353 -27.42 5.46 17.13
CA ASP A 353 -28.21 6.59 17.65
C ASP A 353 -29.30 7.03 16.65
N ALA A 354 -29.00 6.98 15.36
CA ALA A 354 -29.93 7.26 14.28
C ALA A 354 -30.92 6.11 13.99
N GLY A 355 -30.80 4.97 14.65
CA GLY A 355 -31.66 3.79 14.44
C GLY A 355 -31.41 3.04 13.13
N VAL A 356 -30.31 3.32 12.43
CA VAL A 356 -29.89 2.60 11.22
C VAL A 356 -29.42 1.19 11.57
N LEU A 357 -28.68 1.04 12.67
CA LEU A 357 -28.32 -0.25 13.23
C LEU A 357 -29.22 -0.59 14.41
N SER A 358 -29.98 -1.68 14.30
CA SER A 358 -30.83 -2.19 15.39
C SER A 358 -30.01 -2.59 16.63
N LYS A 359 -28.78 -3.08 16.42
CA LYS A 359 -27.82 -3.41 17.46
C LYS A 359 -26.41 -3.09 16.97
N ALA A 360 -25.68 -2.25 17.70
CA ALA A 360 -24.29 -1.99 17.37
C ALA A 360 -23.41 -3.24 17.60
N PRO A 361 -22.55 -3.60 16.64
CA PRO A 361 -21.54 -4.62 16.85
C PRO A 361 -20.50 -4.16 17.88
N VAL A 362 -19.85 -5.12 18.54
CA VAL A 362 -18.69 -4.81 19.37
C VAL A 362 -17.54 -4.41 18.46
N VAL A 363 -16.97 -3.23 18.68
CA VAL A 363 -15.83 -2.73 17.89
C VAL A 363 -14.57 -2.77 18.74
N LEU A 364 -13.56 -3.51 18.27
CA LEU A 364 -12.23 -3.63 18.85
C LEU A 364 -11.21 -2.92 17.95
N GLY A 365 -10.14 -2.39 18.53
CA GLY A 365 -9.00 -1.78 17.84
C GLY A 365 -7.73 -2.59 18.05
N GLY A 366 -6.94 -2.73 16.98
CA GLY A 366 -5.65 -3.40 17.01
C GLY A 366 -4.63 -2.70 16.12
N ARG A 367 -3.36 -2.75 16.54
CA ARG A 367 -2.22 -2.26 15.74
C ARG A 367 -1.46 -3.40 15.08
N TYR A 368 -0.99 -3.17 13.87
CA TYR A 368 -0.16 -4.13 13.13
C TYR A 368 0.88 -3.42 12.26
N GLY A 369 1.90 -4.16 11.83
CA GLY A 369 2.71 -3.79 10.67
C GLY A 369 3.52 -2.48 10.75
N LEU A 370 3.77 -1.94 11.94
CA LEU A 370 4.55 -0.71 12.13
C LEU A 370 5.99 -0.90 11.64
N GLY A 371 6.52 0.05 10.89
CA GLY A 371 7.86 -0.04 10.29
C GLY A 371 8.10 -1.32 9.48
N SER A 372 7.14 -1.76 8.68
CA SER A 372 7.12 -3.05 7.96
C SER A 372 7.36 -4.28 8.84
N ALA A 373 6.94 -4.26 10.11
CA ALA A 373 6.78 -5.50 10.86
C ALA A 373 5.87 -6.46 10.06
N GLU A 374 6.20 -7.75 10.07
CA GLU A 374 5.45 -8.74 9.29
C GLU A 374 3.99 -8.80 9.73
N PHE A 375 3.10 -9.07 8.77
CA PHE A 375 1.69 -9.31 9.01
C PHE A 375 1.24 -10.50 8.17
N THR A 376 1.13 -11.66 8.83
CA THR A 376 0.96 -12.96 8.19
C THR A 376 -0.44 -13.52 8.43
N PRO A 377 -0.87 -14.56 7.68
CA PRO A 377 -2.14 -15.25 7.92
C PRO A 377 -2.31 -15.78 9.35
N ALA A 378 -1.21 -16.22 9.98
CA ALA A 378 -1.21 -16.63 11.39
C ALA A 378 -1.66 -15.50 12.33
N MET A 379 -1.18 -14.28 12.07
CA MET A 379 -1.55 -13.09 12.84
C MET A 379 -3.01 -12.70 12.59
N VAL A 380 -3.48 -12.77 11.34
CA VAL A 380 -4.89 -12.54 11.00
C VAL A 380 -5.80 -13.55 11.72
N LYS A 381 -5.41 -14.83 11.74
CA LYS A 381 -6.14 -15.88 12.47
C LYS A 381 -6.25 -15.54 13.96
N ALA A 382 -5.17 -15.09 14.59
CA ALA A 382 -5.19 -14.65 15.98
C ALA A 382 -6.11 -13.44 16.23
N VAL A 383 -6.25 -12.53 15.26
CA VAL A 383 -7.22 -11.42 15.35
C VAL A 383 -8.66 -11.95 15.34
N PHE A 384 -8.99 -12.90 14.46
CA PHE A 384 -10.31 -13.55 14.47
C PHE A 384 -10.57 -14.35 15.74
N ASP A 385 -9.57 -15.06 16.25
CA ASP A 385 -9.69 -15.82 17.50
C ASP A 385 -9.90 -14.89 18.71
N ASN A 386 -9.18 -13.77 18.75
CA ASN A 386 -9.34 -12.74 19.78
C ASN A 386 -10.76 -12.20 19.82
N MET A 387 -11.33 -11.80 18.68
CA MET A 387 -12.68 -11.24 18.67
C MET A 387 -13.76 -12.27 19.03
N ALA A 388 -13.53 -13.56 18.75
CA ALA A 388 -14.44 -14.62 19.16
C ALA A 388 -14.35 -14.98 20.66
N ALA A 389 -13.28 -14.58 21.35
CA ALA A 389 -13.04 -14.92 22.75
C ALA A 389 -14.01 -14.19 23.71
N LYS A 390 -14.35 -14.83 24.84
CA LYS A 390 -15.20 -14.24 25.88
C LYS A 390 -14.60 -12.99 26.55
N GLY A 391 -13.27 -12.89 26.57
CA GLY A 391 -12.51 -11.75 27.08
C GLY A 391 -11.64 -11.13 25.98
N ALA A 392 -12.25 -10.82 24.83
CA ALA A 392 -11.55 -10.24 23.69
C ALA A 392 -10.72 -9.01 24.11
N LYS A 393 -9.44 -9.02 23.80
CA LYS A 393 -8.53 -7.90 24.08
C LYS A 393 -8.86 -6.76 23.12
N ASN A 394 -9.08 -5.56 23.66
CA ASN A 394 -9.14 -4.32 22.90
C ASN A 394 -7.80 -3.58 22.97
N HIS A 395 -7.55 -2.65 22.04
CA HIS A 395 -6.30 -1.87 21.93
C HIS A 395 -5.04 -2.73 21.87
N PHE A 396 -5.15 -3.90 21.26
CA PHE A 396 -4.07 -4.88 21.18
C PHE A 396 -3.03 -4.50 20.12
N CYS A 397 -1.91 -5.23 20.08
CA CYS A 397 -1.04 -5.29 18.91
C CYS A 397 -0.88 -6.74 18.47
N VAL A 398 -0.52 -6.96 17.20
CA VAL A 398 -0.23 -8.31 16.68
C VAL A 398 1.08 -8.30 15.93
N GLY A 399 1.90 -9.33 16.14
CA GLY A 399 3.26 -9.43 15.62
C GLY A 399 4.33 -9.51 16.71
N PRO A 400 4.56 -8.43 17.50
CA PRO A 400 5.53 -8.45 18.59
C PRO A 400 5.04 -9.28 19.78
N HIS A 401 5.98 -9.79 20.57
CA HIS A 401 5.69 -10.29 21.92
C HIS A 401 5.90 -9.14 22.90
N ASP A 402 4.80 -8.51 23.31
CA ASP A 402 4.80 -7.40 24.25
C ASP A 402 4.63 -7.93 25.68
N ASP A 403 5.75 -8.11 26.36
CA ASP A 403 5.88 -8.56 27.75
C ASP A 403 5.95 -7.40 28.76
N VAL A 404 5.75 -6.17 28.30
CA VAL A 404 5.77 -4.96 29.13
C VAL A 404 4.35 -4.42 29.36
N ALA A 405 3.64 -4.11 28.27
CA ALA A 405 2.27 -3.61 28.35
C ALA A 405 1.23 -4.72 28.15
N PHE A 406 1.67 -5.94 27.84
CA PHE A 406 0.83 -7.13 27.65
C PHE A 406 -0.29 -6.91 26.62
N THR A 407 -0.06 -6.05 25.62
CA THR A 407 -1.06 -5.73 24.59
C THR A 407 -1.02 -6.70 23.40
N SER A 408 0.05 -7.49 23.25
CA SER A 408 0.18 -8.41 22.13
C SER A 408 -0.82 -9.57 22.15
N LEU A 409 -1.20 -10.05 20.96
CA LEU A 409 -1.91 -11.32 20.77
C LEU A 409 -0.91 -12.44 20.50
N ASP A 410 -1.13 -13.59 21.13
CA ASP A 410 -0.41 -14.82 20.79
C ASP A 410 -0.95 -15.42 19.50
N TYR A 411 -0.07 -16.04 18.71
CA TYR A 411 -0.42 -16.67 17.45
C TYR A 411 0.48 -17.88 17.14
N ASP A 412 -0.09 -18.87 16.45
CA ASP A 412 0.66 -20.04 15.98
C ASP A 412 1.48 -19.68 14.73
N LYS A 413 2.79 -19.52 14.90
CA LYS A 413 3.73 -19.21 13.82
C LYS A 413 3.80 -20.27 12.72
N SER A 414 3.32 -21.49 12.97
CA SER A 414 3.34 -22.58 11.99
C SER A 414 2.12 -22.58 11.05
N TYR A 415 1.11 -21.77 11.35
CA TYR A 415 -0.10 -21.63 10.56
C TYR A 415 0.22 -21.09 9.16
N ASP A 416 -0.21 -21.84 8.14
CA ASP A 416 0.01 -21.55 6.72
C ASP A 416 -1.28 -21.77 5.95
N ILE A 417 -1.55 -20.90 4.98
CA ILE A 417 -2.71 -20.95 4.10
C ILE A 417 -2.31 -21.11 2.62
N GLU A 418 -1.02 -20.99 2.31
CA GLU A 418 -0.55 -21.10 0.93
C GLU A 418 -0.59 -22.56 0.46
N GLY A 419 -1.25 -22.80 -0.67
CA GLY A 419 -1.42 -24.13 -1.25
C GLY A 419 -0.18 -24.67 -1.97
N LYS A 420 -0.25 -25.93 -2.42
CA LYS A 420 0.81 -26.60 -3.20
C LYS A 420 0.89 -26.12 -4.67
N ASP A 421 -0.08 -25.33 -5.11
CA ASP A 421 -0.21 -24.76 -6.45
C ASP A 421 0.64 -23.50 -6.67
N VAL A 422 1.26 -22.98 -5.60
CA VAL A 422 2.20 -21.86 -5.65
C VAL A 422 3.61 -22.38 -5.36
N HIS A 423 4.51 -22.17 -6.31
CA HIS A 423 5.93 -22.40 -6.10
C HIS A 423 6.53 -21.27 -5.28
N ARG A 424 7.19 -21.62 -4.17
CA ARG A 424 7.74 -20.67 -3.19
C ARG A 424 9.25 -20.87 -3.13
N ALA A 425 10.01 -19.85 -3.52
CA ALA A 425 11.45 -19.91 -3.63
C ALA A 425 12.12 -18.80 -2.81
N MET A 426 13.16 -19.18 -2.04
CA MET A 426 13.97 -18.25 -1.26
C MET A 426 15.43 -18.30 -1.72
N PHE A 427 16.05 -17.13 -1.84
CA PHE A 427 17.43 -17.00 -2.30
C PHE A 427 18.22 -16.15 -1.32
N TYR A 428 19.28 -16.72 -0.77
CA TYR A 428 20.20 -16.07 0.15
C TYR A 428 21.48 -15.70 -0.59
N GLY A 429 21.66 -14.40 -0.82
CA GLY A 429 22.80 -13.83 -1.53
C GLY A 429 23.59 -12.83 -0.69
N LEU A 430 24.81 -12.53 -1.10
CA LEU A 430 25.64 -11.47 -0.55
C LEU A 430 25.33 -10.13 -1.23
N GLY A 431 25.33 -9.04 -0.47
CA GLY A 431 25.18 -7.70 -1.01
C GLY A 431 26.19 -7.44 -2.13
N ALA A 432 25.68 -7.08 -3.31
CA ALA A 432 26.40 -6.85 -4.57
C ALA A 432 26.92 -8.12 -5.31
N ASP A 433 26.45 -9.32 -5.00
CA ASP A 433 26.80 -10.55 -5.74
C ASP A 433 25.97 -10.81 -7.01
N GLY A 434 24.95 -9.98 -7.27
CA GLY A 434 24.05 -10.12 -8.42
C GLY A 434 22.77 -10.94 -8.17
N THR A 435 22.61 -11.58 -7.01
CA THR A 435 21.46 -12.45 -6.67
C THR A 435 20.12 -11.73 -6.84
N VAL A 436 19.99 -10.55 -6.24
CA VAL A 436 18.75 -9.75 -6.34
C VAL A 436 18.45 -9.38 -7.79
N GLY A 437 19.46 -9.00 -8.58
CA GLY A 437 19.30 -8.67 -9.99
C GLY A 437 18.85 -9.88 -10.82
N ALA A 438 19.49 -11.02 -10.61
CA ALA A 438 19.12 -12.29 -11.25
C ALA A 438 17.68 -12.71 -10.91
N ASN A 439 17.27 -12.56 -9.65
CA ASN A 439 15.91 -12.85 -9.22
C ASN A 439 14.88 -11.89 -9.81
N LYS A 440 15.16 -10.58 -9.85
CA LYS A 440 14.31 -9.60 -10.56
C LYS A 440 14.11 -9.98 -12.03
N ASN A 441 15.18 -10.39 -12.71
CA ASN A 441 15.10 -10.85 -14.09
C ASN A 441 14.34 -12.17 -14.21
N SER A 442 14.53 -13.11 -13.29
CA SER A 442 13.82 -14.40 -13.28
C SER A 442 12.31 -14.22 -13.11
N ILE A 443 11.88 -13.33 -12.22
CA ILE A 443 10.45 -13.00 -12.06
C ILE A 443 9.90 -12.42 -13.36
N LYS A 444 10.64 -11.50 -14.00
CA LYS A 444 10.22 -10.91 -15.27
C LYS A 444 10.09 -11.95 -16.38
N ILE A 445 11.09 -12.84 -16.52
CA ILE A 445 11.06 -13.93 -17.50
C ILE A 445 9.84 -14.83 -17.24
N ILE A 446 9.63 -15.29 -16.00
CA ILE A 446 8.48 -16.16 -15.69
C ILE A 446 7.15 -15.43 -15.91
N GLY A 447 7.04 -14.18 -15.46
CA GLY A 447 5.82 -13.39 -15.59
C GLY A 447 5.49 -13.02 -17.04
N THR A 448 6.49 -12.84 -17.91
CA THR A 448 6.30 -12.46 -19.32
C THR A 448 6.17 -13.69 -20.23
N GLU A 449 6.99 -14.72 -20.04
CA GLU A 449 7.06 -15.89 -20.94
C GLU A 449 6.09 -17.01 -20.54
N THR A 450 5.37 -16.86 -19.42
CA THR A 450 4.38 -17.86 -18.97
C THR A 450 3.08 -17.21 -18.53
N ASP A 451 2.01 -18.02 -18.47
CA ASP A 451 0.71 -17.60 -17.93
C ASP A 451 0.69 -17.46 -16.40
N ASN A 452 1.79 -17.81 -15.72
CA ASN A 452 1.84 -17.71 -14.27
C ASN A 452 1.77 -16.24 -13.82
N ASN A 453 1.13 -16.05 -12.68
CA ASN A 453 1.34 -14.90 -11.84
C ASN A 453 2.71 -15.02 -11.17
N ALA A 454 3.37 -13.88 -11.00
CA ALA A 454 4.69 -13.80 -10.43
C ALA A 454 4.72 -12.70 -9.37
N GLN A 455 5.30 -13.01 -8.21
CA GLN A 455 5.50 -12.08 -7.11
C GLN A 455 6.97 -12.14 -6.65
N GLY A 456 7.56 -10.98 -6.37
CA GLY A 456 8.88 -10.89 -5.78
C GLY A 456 9.00 -9.82 -4.71
N TYR A 457 9.60 -10.18 -3.59
CA TYR A 457 9.93 -9.26 -2.50
C TYR A 457 11.39 -9.47 -2.07
N PHE A 458 12.09 -8.39 -1.78
CA PHE A 458 13.53 -8.42 -1.52
C PHE A 458 13.85 -7.75 -0.19
N VAL A 459 14.45 -8.52 0.72
CA VAL A 459 14.91 -8.06 2.02
C VAL A 459 16.40 -7.73 1.93
N TYR A 460 16.73 -6.48 2.23
CA TYR A 460 18.10 -5.97 2.27
C TYR A 460 18.50 -5.70 3.72
N ASP A 461 19.79 -5.83 4.02
CA ASP A 461 20.35 -5.30 5.26
C ASP A 461 20.53 -3.78 5.16
N SER A 462 20.52 -3.11 6.30
CA SER A 462 20.96 -1.73 6.50
C SER A 462 22.42 -1.47 6.07
N LYS A 463 23.27 -2.51 6.11
CA LYS A 463 24.65 -2.43 5.62
C LYS A 463 24.67 -2.33 4.09
N LYS A 464 25.33 -1.29 3.56
CA LYS A 464 25.40 -1.00 2.12
C LYS A 464 26.08 -2.09 1.27
N SER A 465 26.99 -2.88 1.85
CA SER A 465 27.68 -3.98 1.16
C SER A 465 28.10 -5.08 2.14
N GLY A 466 28.32 -6.29 1.60
CA GLY A 466 28.88 -7.42 2.35
C GLY A 466 27.93 -8.11 3.34
N SER A 467 26.67 -7.69 3.41
CA SER A 467 25.60 -8.28 4.22
C SER A 467 24.75 -9.27 3.44
N ILE A 468 23.87 -10.00 4.15
CA ILE A 468 22.93 -10.92 3.53
C ILE A 468 21.79 -10.15 2.84
N THR A 469 21.36 -10.68 1.70
CA THR A 469 20.12 -10.31 1.02
C THR A 469 19.25 -11.55 0.89
N THR A 470 17.96 -11.42 1.15
CA THR A 470 17.01 -12.53 1.01
C THR A 470 15.96 -12.15 -0.02
N SER A 471 15.86 -12.94 -1.10
CA SER A 471 14.81 -12.78 -2.11
C SER A 471 13.71 -13.79 -1.85
N HIS A 472 12.45 -13.35 -1.87
CA HIS A 472 11.26 -14.18 -1.71
C HIS A 472 10.47 -14.13 -3.00
N LEU A 473 10.38 -15.26 -3.70
CA LEU A 473 9.70 -15.36 -4.97
C LEU A 473 8.53 -16.33 -4.88
N ARG A 474 7.40 -15.95 -5.46
CA ARG A 474 6.23 -16.82 -5.63
C ARG A 474 5.81 -16.84 -7.09
N PHE A 475 5.46 -18.03 -7.59
CA PHE A 475 4.92 -18.21 -8.93
C PHE A 475 3.79 -19.23 -8.91
N GLY A 476 2.70 -18.96 -9.63
CA GLY A 476 1.57 -19.89 -9.70
C GLY A 476 0.53 -19.48 -10.73
N LYS A 477 -0.37 -20.40 -11.09
CA LYS A 477 -1.46 -20.10 -12.03
C LYS A 477 -2.47 -19.12 -11.46
N ASN A 478 -2.73 -19.21 -10.16
CA ASN A 478 -3.67 -18.36 -9.44
C ASN A 478 -3.04 -17.01 -9.07
N LYS A 479 -3.88 -16.02 -8.81
CA LYS A 479 -3.44 -14.71 -8.30
C LYS A 479 -2.74 -14.92 -6.95
N ILE A 480 -1.58 -14.29 -6.78
CA ILE A 480 -0.79 -14.37 -5.54
C ILE A 480 -1.20 -13.20 -4.64
N MET A 481 -1.84 -13.50 -3.51
CA MET A 481 -2.27 -12.53 -2.49
C MET A 481 -1.49 -12.76 -1.19
N ALA A 482 -0.18 -12.56 -1.27
CA ALA A 482 0.73 -12.88 -0.16
C ALA A 482 1.75 -11.77 0.09
N PRO A 483 1.34 -10.56 0.52
CA PRO A 483 2.26 -9.48 0.86
C PRO A 483 2.91 -9.71 2.23
N TYR A 484 3.52 -10.88 2.41
CA TYR A 484 4.29 -11.31 3.57
C TYR A 484 5.44 -12.21 3.13
N LEU A 485 6.45 -12.35 3.97
CA LEU A 485 7.61 -13.18 3.69
C LEU A 485 7.24 -14.67 3.63
N ILE A 486 7.98 -15.41 2.80
CA ILE A 486 7.86 -16.88 2.73
C ILE A 486 8.41 -17.47 4.03
N ASN A 487 7.58 -18.25 4.73
CA ASN A 487 7.96 -19.04 5.90
C ASN A 487 8.03 -20.56 5.61
N LYS A 488 7.46 -21.01 4.49
CA LYS A 488 7.55 -22.37 3.96
C LYS A 488 7.88 -22.34 2.48
N ALA A 489 9.09 -22.75 2.11
CA ALA A 489 9.63 -22.69 0.76
C ALA A 489 9.81 -24.09 0.17
N SER A 490 9.38 -24.27 -1.08
CA SER A 490 9.65 -25.47 -1.88
C SER A 490 11.07 -25.51 -2.44
N PHE A 491 11.72 -24.35 -2.52
CA PHE A 491 13.08 -24.20 -3.05
C PHE A 491 13.85 -23.17 -2.22
N ILE A 492 15.06 -23.52 -1.78
CA ILE A 492 15.99 -22.60 -1.15
C ILE A 492 17.34 -22.65 -1.87
N ALA A 493 17.88 -21.48 -2.24
CA ALA A 493 19.23 -21.34 -2.75
C ALA A 493 20.12 -20.55 -1.78
N CYS A 494 21.32 -21.06 -1.53
CA CYS A 494 22.38 -20.40 -0.78
C CYS A 494 23.56 -20.10 -1.70
N HIS A 495 23.78 -18.83 -2.02
CA HIS A 495 24.83 -18.43 -2.96
C HIS A 495 26.19 -18.19 -2.29
N LYS A 496 26.30 -18.36 -0.97
CA LYS A 496 27.55 -18.22 -0.21
C LYS A 496 27.62 -19.24 0.93
N PHE A 497 28.51 -20.23 0.80
CA PHE A 497 28.69 -21.33 1.76
C PHE A 497 28.76 -20.89 3.22
N ALA A 498 29.50 -19.81 3.53
CA ALA A 498 29.68 -19.30 4.90
C ALA A 498 28.37 -18.86 5.59
N PHE A 499 27.27 -18.69 4.86
CA PHE A 499 25.97 -18.40 5.46
C PHE A 499 25.38 -19.60 6.22
N LEU A 500 25.79 -20.82 5.92
CA LEU A 500 25.31 -22.03 6.61
C LEU A 500 25.66 -22.03 8.10
N ASP A 501 26.80 -21.43 8.47
CA ASP A 501 27.21 -21.28 9.88
C ASP A 501 26.48 -20.14 10.61
N GLN A 502 25.98 -19.16 9.85
CA GLN A 502 25.50 -17.88 10.40
C GLN A 502 23.98 -17.80 10.46
N TYR A 503 23.28 -18.47 9.55
CA TYR A 503 21.84 -18.31 9.36
C TYR A 503 21.14 -19.67 9.24
N ASP A 504 20.03 -19.82 9.96
CA ASP A 504 19.16 -20.99 9.88
C ASP A 504 18.24 -20.93 8.65
N MET A 505 18.84 -20.95 7.46
CA MET A 505 18.11 -20.79 6.20
C MET A 505 17.18 -21.96 5.90
N LEU A 506 17.56 -23.18 6.32
CA LEU A 506 16.74 -24.37 6.11
C LEU A 506 15.60 -24.48 7.15
N ALA A 507 15.45 -23.55 8.09
CA ALA A 507 14.27 -23.51 8.95
C ALA A 507 12.98 -23.43 8.10
N ASN A 508 13.01 -22.63 7.04
CA ASN A 508 11.86 -22.32 6.20
C ASN A 508 11.65 -23.31 5.03
N ILE A 509 12.52 -24.29 4.79
CA ILE A 509 12.30 -25.25 3.70
C ILE A 509 11.26 -26.30 4.09
N GLU A 510 10.37 -26.66 3.19
CA GLU A 510 9.39 -27.73 3.39
C GLU A 510 10.02 -29.14 3.24
N GLU A 511 9.33 -30.17 3.73
CA GLU A 511 9.76 -31.56 3.52
C GLU A 511 9.78 -31.90 2.02
N ASN A 512 10.82 -32.58 1.56
CA ASN A 512 11.10 -32.90 0.16
C ASN A 512 11.41 -31.68 -0.73
N GLY A 513 11.63 -30.50 -0.13
CA GLY A 513 12.06 -29.30 -0.83
C GLY A 513 13.46 -29.43 -1.45
N THR A 514 13.75 -28.56 -2.41
CA THR A 514 15.04 -28.52 -3.09
C THR A 514 15.97 -27.50 -2.45
N PHE A 515 17.18 -27.91 -2.11
CA PHE A 515 18.23 -27.04 -1.59
C PHE A 515 19.38 -26.92 -2.59
N LEU A 516 19.62 -25.72 -3.09
CA LEU A 516 20.74 -25.41 -3.99
C LEU A 516 21.84 -24.69 -3.21
N LEU A 517 23.08 -25.19 -3.27
CA LEU A 517 24.23 -24.58 -2.58
C LEU A 517 25.36 -24.25 -3.56
N THR A 518 25.81 -23.00 -3.54
CA THR A 518 27.06 -22.59 -4.17
C THR A 518 28.22 -22.87 -3.24
N THR A 519 29.14 -23.74 -3.68
CA THR A 519 30.30 -24.19 -2.90
C THR A 519 31.53 -24.41 -3.79
N SER A 520 32.73 -24.33 -3.20
CA SER A 520 33.99 -24.74 -3.83
C SER A 520 34.37 -26.19 -3.52
N PHE A 521 33.69 -26.85 -2.58
CA PHE A 521 33.92 -28.25 -2.24
C PHE A 521 33.35 -29.18 -3.32
N SER A 522 34.01 -30.32 -3.54
CA SER A 522 33.50 -31.34 -4.45
C SER A 522 32.24 -32.02 -3.89
N LYS A 523 31.52 -32.74 -4.76
CA LYS A 523 30.32 -33.52 -4.40
C LYS A 523 30.57 -34.47 -3.21
N ASP A 524 31.76 -35.06 -3.15
CA ASP A 524 32.09 -36.09 -2.16
C ASP A 524 32.59 -35.48 -0.83
N GLU A 525 33.03 -34.21 -0.85
CA GLU A 525 33.57 -33.52 0.33
C GLU A 525 32.56 -32.59 1.00
N VAL A 526 31.66 -31.98 0.21
CA VAL A 526 30.78 -30.90 0.67
C VAL A 526 29.97 -31.30 1.91
N TRP A 527 29.53 -32.56 1.99
CA TRP A 527 28.78 -33.07 3.13
C TRP A 527 29.57 -32.88 4.43
N ASN A 528 30.85 -33.22 4.45
CA ASN A 528 31.69 -33.17 5.64
C ASN A 528 32.01 -31.75 6.11
N HIS A 529 31.87 -30.75 5.24
CA HIS A 529 32.07 -29.34 5.55
C HIS A 529 30.79 -28.63 6.01
N MET A 530 29.61 -29.24 5.80
CA MET A 530 28.36 -28.61 6.22
C MET A 530 28.19 -28.68 7.75
N PRO A 531 27.63 -27.63 8.39
CA PRO A 531 27.31 -27.66 9.80
C PRO A 531 26.35 -28.81 10.15
N ALA A 532 26.57 -29.46 11.29
CA ALA A 532 25.76 -30.60 11.72
C ALA A 532 24.25 -30.29 11.79
N LYS A 533 23.88 -29.05 12.13
CA LYS A 533 22.49 -28.59 12.13
C LYS A 533 21.87 -28.64 10.72
N VAL A 534 22.62 -28.19 9.71
CA VAL A 534 22.19 -28.19 8.30
C VAL A 534 22.04 -29.62 7.80
N GLN A 535 23.05 -30.47 8.02
CA GLN A 535 22.98 -31.90 7.69
C GLN A 535 21.75 -32.58 8.30
N LYS A 536 21.48 -32.32 9.59
CA LYS A 536 20.31 -32.85 10.29
C LYS A 536 19.01 -32.37 9.65
N GLN A 537 18.87 -31.07 9.36
CA GLN A 537 17.68 -30.54 8.69
C GLN A 537 17.48 -31.16 7.30
N MET A 538 18.57 -31.41 6.55
CA MET A 538 18.51 -32.05 5.24
C MET A 538 17.99 -33.49 5.32
N ILE A 539 18.46 -34.26 6.31
CA ILE A 539 18.02 -35.64 6.55
C ILE A 539 16.55 -35.64 7.03
N ASP A 540 16.26 -34.90 8.10
CA ASP A 540 14.96 -34.88 8.77
C ASP A 540 13.85 -34.45 7.79
N LYS A 541 14.14 -33.50 6.90
CA LYS A 541 13.21 -32.99 5.88
C LYS A 541 13.33 -33.68 4.52
N LYS A 542 14.18 -34.69 4.37
CA LYS A 542 14.39 -35.46 3.11
C LYS A 542 14.64 -34.56 1.90
N LEU A 543 15.54 -33.59 2.05
CA LEU A 543 15.77 -32.56 1.03
C LEU A 543 16.43 -33.13 -0.22
N LYS A 544 16.10 -32.53 -1.36
CA LYS A 544 16.78 -32.76 -2.64
C LYS A 544 17.95 -31.78 -2.73
N PHE A 545 19.17 -32.29 -2.59
CA PHE A 545 20.40 -31.49 -2.57
C PHE A 545 21.21 -31.64 -3.86
#